data_AF-A0A9E4GJB7-F1
#
_entry.id   AF-A0A9E4GJB7-F1
#
_cell.length_a   1.000
_cell.length_b   1.000
_cell.length_c   1.000
_cell.angle_alpha   90.00
_cell.angle_beta   90.00
_cell.angle_gamma   90.00
#
_symmetry.space_group_name_H-M   'P 1'
#
loop_
_entity.id
_entity.type
_entity.pdbx_description
1 polymer ?
#
loop_
_entity_poly.entity_id
_entity_poly.type
_entity_poly.pdbx_seq_one_letter_code
_entity_poly.pdbx_strand_id
1 'polypeptide(L)'
;MTLFVDTSVWSLALRRNAAPEGPQVQRLRDALQSGEAIHTTGIVLQELLQGYQGPRAGARIVERFAALPMIVPRREDHIDAAGLRNECRRHGVQVGTIDALLAQLCIRHELVMLSADRDFTHVAEWTPLRVWRAS
;
A
#
# COMPACT_ATOMS: atom_id res chain seq x y z
N MET A 1 -1.34 -15.35 -4.04
CA MET A 1 -1.72 -14.06 -4.64
C MET A 1 -0.51 -13.15 -4.51
N THR A 2 -0.44 -12.01 -5.19
CA THR A 2 0.68 -11.07 -5.00
C THR A 2 0.13 -9.80 -4.41
N LEU A 3 0.64 -9.42 -3.25
CA LEU A 3 0.14 -8.30 -2.48
C LEU A 3 0.96 -7.04 -2.73
N PHE A 4 0.30 -5.90 -2.79
CA PHE A 4 0.92 -4.60 -2.54
C PHE A 4 0.45 -4.09 -1.19
N VAL A 5 1.38 -3.74 -0.30
CA VAL A 5 1.06 -3.32 1.06
C VAL A 5 1.41 -1.85 1.23
N ASP A 6 0.40 -1.05 1.56
CA ASP A 6 0.51 0.40 1.71
C ASP A 6 1.01 0.82 3.10
N THR A 7 1.20 2.12 3.29
CA THR A 7 1.67 2.71 4.55
C THR A 7 0.70 2.46 5.70
N SER A 8 -0.62 2.42 5.46
CA SER A 8 -1.61 2.29 6.52
C SER A 8 -1.47 0.94 7.25
N VAL A 9 -1.32 -0.16 6.50
CA VAL A 9 -1.15 -1.51 7.09
C VAL A 9 0.21 -1.66 7.75
N TRP A 10 1.29 -1.19 7.11
CA TRP A 10 2.62 -1.23 7.73
C TRP A 10 2.70 -0.42 9.02
N SER A 11 2.07 0.76 9.04
CA SER A 11 2.01 1.60 10.22
C SER A 11 1.33 0.87 11.38
N LEU A 12 0.19 0.20 11.13
CA LEU A 12 -0.49 -0.62 12.14
C LEU A 12 0.38 -1.81 12.59
N ALA A 13 1.02 -2.50 11.65
CA ALA A 13 1.86 -3.67 11.93
C ALA A 13 3.11 -3.37 12.76
N LEU A 14 3.65 -2.14 12.64
CA LEU A 14 4.91 -1.73 13.26
C LEU A 14 4.73 -0.93 14.57
N ARG A 15 3.49 -0.62 14.97
CA ARG A 15 3.18 0.10 16.23
C ARG A 15 3.80 -0.60 17.44
N ARG A 16 4.45 0.19 18.31
CA ARG A 16 5.19 -0.32 19.49
C ARG A 16 4.32 -0.59 20.71
N ASN A 17 3.25 0.17 20.88
CA ASN A 17 2.48 0.24 22.13
C ASN A 17 1.07 -0.37 22.04
N ALA A 18 0.81 -1.14 20.99
CA ALA A 18 -0.47 -1.82 20.81
C ALA A 18 -0.22 -3.17 20.13
N ALA A 19 -1.07 -4.14 20.41
CA ALA A 19 -1.12 -5.34 19.59
C ALA A 19 -1.44 -4.91 18.14
N PRO A 20 -0.72 -5.44 17.14
CA PRO A 20 -1.04 -5.15 15.75
C PRO A 20 -2.44 -5.71 15.44
N GLU A 21 -3.47 -4.86 15.47
CA GLU A 21 -4.87 -5.27 15.38
C GLU A 21 -5.48 -4.97 14.01
N GLY A 22 -6.41 -5.84 13.59
CA GLY A 22 -7.17 -5.71 12.35
C GLY A 22 -6.93 -6.85 11.36
N PRO A 23 -7.94 -7.16 10.52
CA PRO A 23 -7.87 -8.28 9.59
C PRO A 23 -6.78 -8.10 8.53
N GLN A 24 -6.49 -6.87 8.11
CA GLN A 24 -5.41 -6.57 7.17
C GLN A 24 -4.02 -6.87 7.75
N VAL A 25 -3.82 -6.56 9.03
CA VAL A 25 -2.56 -6.84 9.72
C VAL A 25 -2.37 -8.35 9.90
N GLN A 26 -3.45 -9.08 10.21
CA GLN A 26 -3.43 -10.54 10.24
C GLN A 26 -3.06 -11.10 8.86
N ARG A 27 -3.72 -10.62 7.80
CA ARG A 27 -3.43 -11.04 6.41
C ARG A 27 -1.98 -10.81 6.01
N LEU A 28 -1.40 -9.68 6.40
CA LEU A 28 0.02 -9.37 6.20
C LEU A 28 0.91 -10.38 6.94
N ARG A 29 0.59 -10.70 8.20
CA ARG A 29 1.35 -11.69 8.97
C ARG A 29 1.29 -13.07 8.32
N ASP A 30 0.12 -13.50 7.86
CA ASP A 30 -0.06 -14.77 7.17
C ASP A 30 0.73 -14.81 5.85
N ALA A 31 0.74 -13.71 5.09
CA ALA A 31 1.53 -13.57 3.86
C ALA A 31 3.05 -13.72 4.13
N LEU A 32 3.55 -13.02 5.15
CA LEU A 32 4.95 -13.07 5.55
C LEU A 32 5.37 -14.47 6.02
N GLN A 33 4.51 -15.15 6.79
CA GLN A 33 4.78 -16.50 7.30
C GLN A 33 4.73 -17.58 6.21
N SER A 34 3.83 -17.42 5.24
CA SER A 34 3.67 -18.37 4.12
C SER A 34 4.65 -18.12 2.97
N GLY A 35 5.45 -17.05 3.02
CA GLY A 35 6.37 -16.67 1.95
C GLY A 35 5.67 -16.15 0.69
N GLU A 36 4.45 -15.66 0.82
CA GLU A 36 3.74 -15.02 -0.29
C GLU A 36 4.46 -13.75 -0.74
N ALA A 37 4.43 -13.47 -2.04
CA ALA A 37 5.10 -12.30 -2.60
C ALA A 37 4.40 -11.00 -2.16
N ILE A 38 5.16 -10.15 -1.48
CA ILE A 38 4.73 -8.85 -0.97
C ILE A 38 5.57 -7.76 -1.63
N HIS A 39 4.91 -6.81 -2.27
CA HIS A 39 5.52 -5.67 -2.91
C HIS A 39 5.20 -4.39 -2.15
N THR A 40 6.09 -3.41 -2.32
CA THR A 40 5.89 -2.04 -1.84
C THR A 40 6.55 -1.05 -2.81
N THR A 41 6.62 0.23 -2.46
CA THR A 41 7.33 1.25 -3.24
C THR A 41 8.09 2.19 -2.32
N GLY A 42 9.04 2.95 -2.88
CA GLY A 42 9.84 3.90 -2.13
C GLY A 42 9.00 4.97 -1.41
N ILE A 43 7.83 5.34 -1.95
CA ILE A 43 6.92 6.30 -1.31
C ILE A 43 6.37 5.74 0.01
N VAL A 44 5.96 4.47 0.04
CA VAL A 44 5.47 3.81 1.27
C VAL A 44 6.59 3.76 2.32
N LEU A 45 7.80 3.37 1.92
CA LEU A 45 8.96 3.38 2.82
C LEU A 45 9.25 4.80 3.34
N GLN A 46 9.18 5.81 2.47
CA GLN A 46 9.40 7.20 2.84
C GLN A 46 8.38 7.68 3.87
N GLU A 47 7.09 7.43 3.66
CA GLU A 47 6.04 7.80 4.61
C GLU A 47 6.23 7.13 5.98
N LEU A 48 6.61 5.85 5.99
CA LEU A 48 6.95 5.14 7.22
C LEU A 48 8.15 5.78 7.93
N LEU A 49 9.22 6.12 7.21
CA LEU A 49 10.39 6.75 7.83
C LEU A 49 10.08 8.16 8.37
N GLN A 50 9.16 8.89 7.73
CA GLN A 50 8.72 10.21 8.19
C GLN A 50 7.79 10.13 9.43
N GLY A 51 7.01 9.05 9.56
CA GLY A 51 6.09 8.85 10.68
C GLY A 51 6.74 8.35 11.98
N TYR A 52 7.97 7.83 11.93
CA TYR A 52 8.65 7.28 13.12
C TYR A 52 9.66 8.26 13.73
N GLN A 53 9.41 8.64 14.98
CA GLN A 53 10.29 9.50 15.77
C GLN A 53 11.46 8.68 16.37
N GLY A 54 12.68 8.91 15.91
CA GLY A 54 13.92 8.43 16.53
C GLY A 54 14.86 7.62 15.61
N PRO A 55 16.19 7.88 15.60
CA PRO A 55 17.13 7.26 14.65
C PRO A 55 17.15 5.73 14.65
N ARG A 56 17.02 5.09 15.83
CA ARG A 56 17.00 3.63 15.98
C ARG A 56 15.74 2.98 15.39
N ALA A 57 14.64 3.73 15.28
CA ALA A 57 13.41 3.24 14.69
C ALA A 57 13.54 3.13 13.16
N GLY A 58 14.07 4.17 12.53
CA GLY A 58 14.26 4.23 11.08
C GLY A 58 15.19 3.14 10.55
N ALA A 59 16.33 2.92 11.20
CA ALA A 59 17.29 1.90 10.76
C ALA A 59 16.66 0.49 10.71
N ARG A 60 15.84 0.13 11.71
CA ARG A 60 15.12 -1.16 11.74
C ARG A 60 14.06 -1.28 10.65
N ILE A 61 13.42 -0.17 10.26
CA ILE A 61 12.45 -0.16 9.16
C ILE A 61 13.20 -0.43 7.84
N VAL A 62 14.30 0.30 7.59
CA VAL A 62 15.12 0.10 6.39
C VAL A 62 15.60 -1.35 6.28
N GLU A 63 16.12 -1.92 7.36
CA GLU A 63 16.59 -3.31 7.38
C GLU A 63 15.47 -4.30 7.05
N ARG A 64 14.27 -4.13 7.62
CA ARG A 64 13.11 -4.99 7.35
C ARG A 64 12.62 -4.90 5.91
N PHE A 65 12.69 -3.71 5.32
CA PHE A 65 12.23 -3.46 3.96
C PHE A 65 13.27 -3.82 2.90
N ALA A 66 14.53 -4.04 3.27
CA ALA A 66 15.60 -4.39 2.34
C ALA A 66 15.35 -5.70 1.58
N ALA A 67 14.58 -6.62 2.17
CA ALA A 67 14.22 -7.89 1.54
C ALA A 67 12.95 -7.83 0.68
N LEU A 68 12.18 -6.73 0.73
CA LEU A 68 10.93 -6.61 -0.02
C LEU A 68 11.20 -6.08 -1.44
N PRO A 69 10.63 -6.70 -2.49
CA PRO A 69 10.68 -6.14 -3.83
C PRO A 69 9.97 -4.77 -3.87
N MET A 70 10.73 -3.74 -4.27
CA MET A 70 10.24 -2.38 -4.41
C MET A 70 9.93 -2.06 -5.87
N ILE A 71 8.71 -1.60 -6.11
CA ILE A 71 8.27 -1.12 -7.41
C ILE A 71 8.67 0.34 -7.56
N VAL A 72 9.41 0.65 -8.62
CA VAL A 72 9.75 2.02 -9.01
C VAL A 72 8.73 2.50 -10.04
N PRO A 73 7.98 3.58 -9.75
CA PRO A 73 7.07 4.18 -10.72
C PRO A 73 7.82 4.70 -11.95
N ARG A 74 7.23 4.47 -13.12
CA ARG A 74 7.69 5.03 -14.41
C ARG A 74 6.85 6.24 -14.76
N ARG A 75 7.28 7.00 -15.78
CA ARG A 75 6.53 8.17 -16.27
C ARG A 75 5.08 7.83 -16.60
N GLU A 76 4.86 6.68 -17.21
CA GLU A 76 3.55 6.20 -17.63
C GLU A 76 2.65 5.94 -16.42
N ASP A 77 3.22 5.44 -15.32
CA ASP A 77 2.47 5.22 -14.07
C ASP A 77 1.91 6.52 -13.52
N HIS A 78 2.66 7.63 -13.63
CA HIS A 78 2.20 8.94 -13.19
C HIS A 78 1.10 9.51 -14.11
N ILE A 79 1.21 9.31 -15.42
CA ILE A 79 0.19 9.74 -16.39
C ILE A 79 -1.11 8.98 -16.15
N ASP A 80 -1.01 7.65 -16.04
CA ASP A 80 -2.17 6.79 -15.84
C ASP A 80 -2.82 7.03 -14.47
N ALA A 81 -2.03 7.25 -13.41
CA ALA A 81 -2.54 7.62 -12.10
C ALA A 81 -3.33 8.94 -12.12
N ALA A 82 -2.90 9.92 -12.92
CA ALA A 82 -3.65 11.16 -13.11
C ALA A 82 -4.99 10.90 -13.84
N GLY A 83 -4.99 10.00 -14.82
CA GLY A 83 -6.21 9.53 -15.50
C GLY A 83 -7.18 8.85 -14.54
N LEU A 84 -6.69 7.87 -13.76
CA LEU A 84 -7.43 7.15 -12.73
C LEU A 84 -8.08 8.11 -11.74
N ARG A 85 -7.30 9.06 -11.20
CA ARG A 85 -7.82 10.06 -10.26
C ARG A 85 -8.91 10.94 -10.88
N ASN A 86 -8.75 11.33 -12.14
CA ASN A 86 -9.77 12.12 -12.84
C ASN A 86 -11.06 11.32 -13.04
N GLU A 87 -10.96 10.03 -13.31
CA GLU A 87 -12.11 9.15 -13.47
C GLU A 87 -12.87 9.00 -12.15
N CYS A 88 -12.18 8.65 -11.05
CA CYS A 88 -12.80 8.61 -9.73
C CYS A 88 -13.51 9.92 -9.38
N ARG A 89 -12.88 11.08 -9.67
CA ARG A 89 -13.48 12.40 -9.40
C ARG A 89 -14.76 12.64 -10.19
N ARG A 90 -14.87 12.17 -11.44
CA ARG A 90 -16.12 12.29 -12.23
C ARG A 90 -17.28 11.54 -11.59
N HIS A 91 -16.97 10.49 -10.83
CA HIS A 91 -17.92 9.68 -10.07
C HIS A 91 -18.08 10.15 -8.61
N GLY A 92 -17.56 11.33 -8.26
CA GLY A 92 -17.68 11.88 -6.90
C GLY A 92 -16.74 11.25 -5.87
N VAL A 93 -15.80 10.40 -6.30
CA VAL A 93 -14.79 9.78 -5.42
C VAL A 93 -13.51 10.61 -5.44
N GLN A 94 -13.15 11.20 -4.30
CA GLN A 94 -11.91 11.94 -4.15
C GLN A 94 -10.76 10.99 -3.81
N VAL A 95 -9.67 11.05 -4.59
CA VAL A 95 -8.48 10.21 -4.40
C VAL A 95 -7.25 11.11 -4.28
N GLY A 96 -6.40 10.81 -3.30
CA GLY A 96 -5.10 11.47 -3.12
C GLY A 96 -4.17 11.21 -4.31
N THR A 97 -3.23 12.14 -4.57
CA THR A 97 -2.26 11.98 -5.67
C THR A 97 -1.38 10.73 -5.48
N ILE A 98 -0.96 10.47 -4.24
CA ILE A 98 -0.15 9.29 -3.91
C ILE A 98 -1.01 8.02 -4.02
N ASP A 99 -2.22 8.01 -3.44
CA ASP A 99 -3.10 6.84 -3.48
C ASP A 99 -3.46 6.45 -4.92
N ALA A 100 -3.70 7.42 -5.80
CA ALA A 100 -3.93 7.16 -7.21
C ALA A 100 -2.71 6.49 -7.88
N LEU A 101 -1.49 6.89 -7.50
CA LEU A 101 -0.27 6.23 -7.97
C LEU A 101 -0.15 4.81 -7.42
N LEU A 102 -0.39 4.60 -6.12
CA LEU A 102 -0.35 3.26 -5.52
C LEU A 102 -1.38 2.32 -6.16
N ALA A 103 -2.61 2.81 -6.39
CA ALA A 103 -3.64 2.09 -7.10
C ALA A 103 -3.22 1.73 -8.53
N GLN A 104 -2.63 2.69 -9.27
CA GLN A 104 -2.15 2.46 -10.63
C GLN A 104 -1.02 1.42 -10.69
N LEU A 105 -0.07 1.45 -9.73
CA LEU A 105 0.96 0.42 -9.63
C LEU A 105 0.35 -0.96 -9.39
N CYS A 106 -0.67 -1.05 -8.54
CA CYS A 106 -1.37 -2.32 -8.30
C CYS A 106 -2.05 -2.83 -9.57
N ILE A 107 -2.73 -1.96 -10.31
CA ILE A 107 -3.40 -2.33 -11.57
C ILE A 107 -2.37 -2.84 -12.58
N ARG A 108 -1.30 -2.08 -12.84
CA ARG A 108 -0.30 -2.43 -13.85
C ARG A 108 0.42 -3.74 -13.57
N HIS A 109 0.72 -4.02 -12.30
CA HIS A 109 1.45 -5.23 -11.90
C HIS A 109 0.52 -6.36 -11.47
N GLU A 110 -0.79 -6.21 -11.68
CA GLU A 110 -1.81 -7.18 -11.28
C GLU A 110 -1.70 -7.58 -9.79
N LEU A 111 -1.45 -6.61 -8.93
CA LEU A 111 -1.33 -6.81 -7.49
C LEU A 111 -2.67 -6.59 -6.80
N VAL A 112 -2.84 -7.24 -5.66
CA VAL A 112 -3.97 -6.97 -4.76
C VAL A 112 -3.51 -6.01 -3.68
N MET A 113 -4.16 -4.85 -3.62
CA MET A 113 -3.94 -3.83 -2.61
C MET A 113 -4.38 -4.35 -1.24
N LEU A 114 -3.47 -4.39 -0.29
CA LEU A 114 -3.73 -4.60 1.12
C LEU A 114 -3.59 -3.26 1.84
N SER A 115 -4.73 -2.64 2.15
CA SER A 115 -4.80 -1.33 2.81
C SER A 115 -5.83 -1.35 3.95
N ALA A 116 -5.54 -0.63 5.02
CA ALA A 116 -6.49 -0.32 6.08
C ALA A 116 -7.32 0.94 5.77
N ASP A 117 -6.96 1.68 4.71
CA ASP A 117 -7.71 2.79 4.19
C ASP A 117 -8.88 2.29 3.32
N ARG A 118 -10.09 2.76 3.65
CA ARG A 118 -11.30 2.38 2.93
C ARG A 118 -11.43 3.11 1.60
N ASP A 119 -10.70 4.20 1.39
CA ASP A 119 -10.75 4.98 0.15
C ASP A 119 -10.40 4.12 -1.07
N PHE A 120 -9.43 3.20 -0.94
CA PHE A 120 -9.11 2.24 -2.02
C PHE A 120 -10.29 1.35 -2.41
N THR A 121 -11.22 1.07 -1.49
CA THR A 121 -12.44 0.31 -1.80
C THR A 121 -13.34 1.11 -2.74
N HIS A 122 -13.46 2.43 -2.53
CA HIS A 122 -14.21 3.31 -3.42
C HIS A 122 -13.49 3.52 -4.76
N VAL A 123 -12.15 3.54 -4.76
CA VAL A 123 -11.38 3.53 -6.02
C VAL A 123 -11.65 2.27 -6.84
N ALA A 124 -11.73 1.10 -6.19
CA ALA A 124 -11.99 -0.18 -6.84
C ALA A 124 -13.41 -0.32 -7.43
N GLU A 125 -14.35 0.56 -7.07
CA GLU A 125 -15.69 0.57 -7.68
C GLU A 125 -15.66 1.13 -9.12
N TRP A 126 -14.70 2.01 -9.41
CA TRP A 126 -14.62 2.75 -10.69
C TRP A 126 -13.36 2.41 -11.50
N THR A 127 -12.54 1.48 -11.02
CA THR A 127 -11.25 1.13 -11.63
C THR A 127 -11.02 -0.38 -11.55
N PRO A 128 -10.10 -0.94 -12.35
CA PRO A 128 -9.70 -2.35 -12.23
C PRO A 128 -8.95 -2.72 -10.94
N LEU A 129 -8.79 -1.78 -10.00
CA LEU A 129 -8.06 -2.01 -8.75
C LEU A 129 -8.67 -3.18 -7.98
N ARG A 130 -7.84 -4.14 -7.58
CA ARG A 130 -8.24 -5.22 -6.67
C ARG A 130 -7.80 -4.89 -5.26
N VAL A 131 -8.75 -4.87 -4.33
CA VAL A 131 -8.50 -4.63 -2.91
C VAL A 131 -8.80 -5.90 -2.13
N TRP A 132 -7.90 -6.29 -1.25
CA TRP A 132 -8.13 -7.42 -0.35
C TRP A 132 -9.26 -7.09 0.63
N ARG A 133 -10.19 -8.02 0.81
CA ARG A 133 -11.27 -7.92 1.80
C ARG A 133 -11.20 -9.13 2.73
N ALA A 134 -11.48 -8.91 4.00
CA ALA A 134 -11.68 -9.98 4.96
C ALA A 134 -12.96 -10.74 4.57
N SER A 135 -12.87 -12.07 4.51
CA SER A 135 -14.01 -12.96 4.34
C SER A 135 -14.86 -13.05 5.60
#